data_AF-A0A1A3FJQ7-F1
#
_entry.id   AF-A0A1A3FJQ7-F1
#
_cell.length_a   1.000
_cell.length_b   1.000
_cell.length_c   1.000
_cell.angle_alpha   90.00
_cell.angle_beta   90.00
_cell.angle_gamma   90.00
#
_symmetry.space_group_name_H-M   'P 1'
#
loop_
_entity.id
_entity.type
_entity.pdbx_description
1 polymer ?
#
loop_
_entity_poly.entity_id
_entity_poly.type
_entity_poly.pdbx_seq_one_letter_code
_entity_poly.pdbx_strand_id
1 'polypeptide(L)'
;MIRVKRVRDFKGEDVVLLAADGTGIDTLLATLADALGEGSSRLAGADVVHDFVIEAGAAHIELWDGRALWRLDSGKATEIVEKLRVLSASGRPGHHYVDDMSGPAPTLVLSRDEYLAPSWLTAGREPLFGDFAPGAGDESP
;
A
#
# COMPACT_ATOMS: atom_id res chain seq x y z
N MET A 1 -1.02 -5.13 -9.90
CA MET A 1 -2.15 -4.83 -8.99
C MET A 1 -1.60 -4.19 -7.73
N ILE A 2 -2.23 -3.12 -7.23
CA ILE A 2 -1.88 -2.47 -5.95
C ILE A 2 -3.19 -2.18 -5.22
N ARG A 3 -3.28 -2.60 -3.96
CA ARG A 3 -4.43 -2.36 -3.08
C ARG A 3 -3.94 -1.82 -1.75
N VAL A 4 -4.71 -0.93 -1.14
CA VAL A 4 -4.39 -0.38 0.19
C VAL A 4 -5.67 -0.23 1.00
N LYS A 5 -5.62 -0.61 2.28
CA LYS A 5 -6.70 -0.33 3.24
C LYS A 5 -6.20 -0.25 4.67
N ARG A 6 -7.00 0.36 5.54
CA ARG A 6 -6.87 0.15 6.98
C ARG A 6 -7.48 -1.21 7.35
N VAL A 7 -6.73 -2.03 8.08
CA VAL A 7 -7.17 -3.31 8.64
C VAL A 7 -7.16 -3.18 10.15
N ARG A 8 -8.28 -3.49 10.80
CA ARG A 8 -8.35 -3.59 12.26
C ARG A 8 -8.00 -5.01 12.71
N ASP A 9 -7.47 -5.13 13.91
CA ASP A 9 -7.14 -6.40 14.56
C ASP A 9 -6.24 -7.33 13.69
N PHE A 10 -5.38 -6.75 12.86
CA PHE A 10 -4.37 -7.48 12.12
C PHE A 10 -3.34 -8.01 13.11
N LYS A 11 -3.44 -9.30 13.44
CA LYS A 11 -2.62 -9.95 14.48
C LYS A 11 -2.68 -9.23 15.85
N GLY A 12 -3.79 -8.55 16.15
CA GLY A 12 -4.00 -7.85 17.41
C GLY A 12 -3.68 -6.35 17.40
N GLU A 13 -3.34 -5.77 16.24
CA GLU A 13 -3.13 -4.33 16.09
C GLU A 13 -3.86 -3.77 14.85
N ASP A 14 -4.09 -2.46 14.85
CA ASP A 14 -4.55 -1.73 13.67
C ASP A 14 -3.36 -1.47 12.75
N VAL A 15 -3.53 -1.74 11.44
CA VAL A 15 -2.50 -1.48 10.44
C VAL A 15 -3.08 -0.79 9.20
N VAL A 16 -2.23 -0.10 8.44
CA VAL A 16 -2.47 0.11 7.01
C VAL A 16 -1.81 -1.04 6.27
N LEU A 17 -2.56 -1.80 5.48
CA LEU A 17 -2.04 -2.85 4.62
C LEU A 17 -2.01 -2.36 3.18
N LEU A 18 -0.82 -2.28 2.61
CA LEU A 18 -0.61 -2.19 1.18
C LEU A 18 -0.23 -3.58 0.66
N ALA A 19 -1.03 -4.13 -0.25
CA ALA A 19 -0.77 -5.40 -0.91
C ALA A 19 -0.62 -5.16 -2.42
N ALA A 20 0.45 -5.68 -3.00
CA ALA A 20 0.73 -5.54 -4.42
C ALA A 20 1.32 -6.83 -4.98
N ASP A 21 1.14 -7.04 -6.29
CA ASP A 21 1.91 -8.05 -7.01
C ASP A 21 3.34 -7.55 -7.27
N GLY A 22 4.21 -8.42 -7.78
CA GLY A 22 5.61 -8.05 -8.08
C GLY A 22 5.73 -6.76 -8.91
N THR A 23 4.95 -6.62 -9.99
CA THR A 23 4.93 -5.41 -10.82
C THR A 23 4.44 -4.18 -10.06
N GLY A 24 3.44 -4.34 -9.18
CA GLY A 24 2.95 -3.28 -8.31
C GLY A 24 4.00 -2.81 -7.30
N ILE A 25 4.79 -3.73 -6.74
CA ILE A 25 5.92 -3.39 -5.85
C ILE A 25 6.98 -2.56 -6.60
N ASP A 26 7.37 -3.00 -7.80
CA ASP A 26 8.36 -2.28 -8.61
C ASP A 26 7.87 -0.87 -9.00
N THR A 27 6.58 -0.76 -9.31
CA THR A 27 5.95 0.52 -9.65
C THR A 27 5.88 1.46 -8.46
N LEU A 28 5.46 0.97 -7.28
CA LEU A 28 5.46 1.75 -6.04
C LEU A 28 6.85 2.23 -5.66
N LEU A 29 7.83 1.34 -5.78
CA LEU A 29 9.23 1.67 -5.51
C LEU A 29 9.71 2.81 -6.40
N ALA A 30 9.49 2.71 -7.72
CA ALA A 30 9.89 3.74 -8.67
C ALA A 30 9.19 5.07 -8.36
N THR A 31 7.86 5.06 -8.19
CA THR A 31 7.11 6.29 -7.96
C THR A 31 7.46 6.97 -6.64
N LEU A 32 7.67 6.21 -5.55
CA LEU A 32 8.10 6.81 -4.28
C LEU A 32 9.55 7.33 -4.34
N ALA A 33 10.42 6.66 -5.10
CA ALA A 33 11.78 7.17 -5.35
C ALA A 33 11.74 8.49 -6.15
N ASP A 34 10.83 8.64 -7.10
CA ASP A 34 10.63 9.91 -7.82
C ASP A 34 10.16 11.01 -6.85
N ALA A 35 9.23 10.72 -5.92
CA ALA A 35 8.80 11.69 -4.93
C ALA A 35 9.95 12.16 -4.02
N LEU A 36 10.88 11.27 -3.66
CA LEU A 36 12.08 11.65 -2.88
C LEU A 36 12.96 12.67 -3.62
N GLY A 37 13.02 12.60 -4.96
CA GLY A 37 13.79 13.53 -5.78
C GLY A 37 13.05 14.84 -6.07
N GLU A 38 11.77 14.74 -6.42
CA GLU A 38 10.95 15.85 -6.94
C GLU A 38 10.04 16.49 -5.88
N GLY A 39 10.07 15.98 -4.65
CA GLY A 39 9.21 16.41 -3.53
C GLY A 39 7.77 15.90 -3.61
N SER A 40 7.32 15.41 -4.77
CA SER A 40 6.04 14.74 -4.91
C SER A 40 5.99 13.87 -6.16
N SER A 41 5.10 12.88 -6.16
CA SER A 41 4.81 12.07 -7.34
C SER A 41 3.40 11.49 -7.26
N ARG A 42 2.92 10.95 -8.38
CA ARG A 42 1.62 10.31 -8.47
C ARG A 42 1.72 8.99 -9.21
N LEU A 43 1.12 7.96 -8.62
CA LEU A 43 0.85 6.69 -9.27
C LEU A 43 -0.65 6.58 -9.53
N ALA A 44 -1.02 6.64 -10.80
CA ALA A 44 -2.38 6.32 -11.23
C ALA A 44 -2.55 4.79 -11.23
N GLY A 45 -3.38 4.27 -10.33
CA GLY A 45 -3.82 2.87 -10.34
C GLY A 45 -5.19 2.73 -10.99
N ALA A 46 -5.58 1.49 -11.30
CA ALA A 46 -6.93 1.18 -11.79
C ALA A 46 -8.00 1.41 -10.71
N ASP A 47 -7.68 1.07 -9.45
CA ASP A 47 -8.63 1.13 -8.33
C ASP A 47 -8.32 2.26 -7.34
N VAL A 48 -7.05 2.57 -7.12
CA VAL A 48 -6.60 3.59 -6.16
C VAL A 48 -5.52 4.45 -6.79
N VAL A 49 -5.71 5.77 -6.73
CA VAL A 49 -4.66 6.74 -7.04
C VAL A 49 -3.80 6.94 -5.80
N HIS A 50 -2.49 6.75 -5.92
CA HIS A 50 -1.53 7.02 -4.85
C HIS A 50 -0.83 8.34 -5.13
N ASP A 51 -1.01 9.31 -4.25
CA ASP A 51 -0.27 10.58 -4.26
C ASP A 51 0.80 10.54 -3.18
N PHE A 52 2.04 10.84 -3.54
CA PHE A 52 3.16 10.94 -2.60
C PHE A 52 3.60 12.39 -2.49
N VAL A 53 3.75 12.87 -1.26
CA VAL A 53 4.22 14.21 -0.94
C VAL A 53 5.29 14.10 0.13
N ILE A 54 6.46 14.66 -0.14
CA ILE A 54 7.56 14.73 0.82
C ILE A 54 7.44 16.02 1.64
N GLU A 55 7.21 15.88 2.93
CA GLU A 55 6.94 16.96 3.87
C GLU A 55 7.70 16.74 5.17
N ALA A 56 8.41 17.76 5.66
CA ALA A 56 9.25 17.62 6.85
C ALA A 56 8.43 17.24 8.09
N GLY A 57 8.83 16.14 8.75
CA GLY A 57 8.18 15.60 9.95
C GLY A 57 6.87 14.84 9.70
N ALA A 58 6.48 14.62 8.44
CA ALA A 58 5.28 13.85 8.12
C ALA A 58 5.54 12.34 8.18
N ALA A 59 4.54 11.57 8.62
CA ALA A 59 4.61 10.11 8.68
C ALA A 59 3.22 9.48 8.60
N HIS A 60 2.31 10.07 7.82
CA HIS A 60 0.91 9.65 7.79
C HIS A 60 0.40 9.34 6.39
N ILE A 61 -0.66 8.53 6.37
CA ILE A 61 -1.41 8.19 5.17
C ILE A 61 -2.84 8.66 5.37
N GLU A 62 -3.43 9.27 4.35
CA GLU A 62 -4.85 9.54 4.29
C GLU A 62 -5.48 8.61 3.26
N LEU A 63 -6.57 7.94 3.65
CA LEU A 63 -7.27 6.96 2.83
C LEU A 63 -8.68 7.45 2.58
N TRP A 64 -9.08 7.47 1.31
CA TRP A 64 -10.44 7.71 0.85
C TRP A 64 -10.83 6.68 -0.21
N ASP A 65 -12.08 6.72 -0.63
CA ASP A 65 -12.55 5.92 -1.75
C ASP A 65 -11.77 6.28 -3.02
N GLY A 66 -11.02 5.29 -3.54
CA GLY A 66 -10.22 5.43 -4.76
C GLY A 66 -8.95 6.27 -4.64
N ARG A 67 -8.54 6.69 -3.43
CA ARG A 67 -7.34 7.52 -3.25
C ARG A 67 -6.58 7.24 -1.95
N ALA A 68 -5.27 7.22 -2.04
CA ALA A 68 -4.36 7.21 -0.91
C ALA A 68 -3.35 8.36 -1.03
N LEU A 69 -3.31 9.26 -0.05
CA LEU A 69 -2.32 10.33 0.02
C LEU A 69 -1.29 10.00 1.10
N TRP A 70 -0.04 9.92 0.69
CA TRP A 70 1.11 9.59 1.49
C TRP A 70 1.86 10.88 1.78
N ARG A 71 1.84 11.34 3.03
CA ARG A 71 2.66 12.46 3.49
C ARG A 71 3.76 11.92 4.36
N LEU A 72 4.97 12.00 3.85
CA LEU A 72 6.14 11.34 4.42
C LEU A 72 7.28 12.35 4.50
N ASP A 73 8.04 12.33 5.58
CA ASP A 73 9.34 12.95 5.58
C ASP A 73 10.33 12.10 4.77
N SER A 74 11.49 12.67 4.48
CA SER A 74 12.51 12.00 3.68
C SER A 74 13.05 10.73 4.34
N GLY A 75 13.08 10.67 5.67
CA GLY A 75 13.53 9.50 6.43
C GLY A 75 12.54 8.34 6.31
N LYS A 76 11.26 8.61 6.56
CA LYS A 76 10.18 7.63 6.47
C LYS A 76 9.97 7.15 5.03
N ALA A 77 10.03 8.06 4.06
CA ALA A 77 9.98 7.69 2.64
C ALA A 77 11.19 6.81 2.24
N THR A 78 12.40 7.11 2.73
CA THR A 78 13.58 6.28 2.49
C THR A 78 13.43 4.89 3.08
N GLU A 79 12.93 4.78 4.32
CA GLU A 79 12.65 3.49 4.97
C GLU A 79 11.68 2.63 4.13
N ILE A 80 10.59 3.23 3.64
CA ILE A 80 9.61 2.54 2.80
C ILE A 80 10.28 2.08 1.49
N VAL A 81 11.08 2.95 0.85
CA VAL A 81 11.83 2.61 -0.38
C VAL A 81 12.78 1.43 -0.15
N GLU A 82 13.51 1.39 0.97
CA GLU A 82 14.42 0.29 1.29
C GLU A 82 13.68 -1.04 1.45
N LYS A 83 12.54 -1.04 2.15
CA LYS A 83 11.71 -2.24 2.30
C LYS A 83 11.10 -2.69 0.98
N LEU A 84 10.64 -1.75 0.14
CA LEU A 84 10.16 -2.07 -1.21
C LEU A 84 11.27 -2.65 -2.09
N ARG A 85 12.52 -2.17 -1.98
CA ARG A 85 13.68 -2.75 -2.68
C ARG A 85 13.92 -4.20 -2.27
N VAL A 86 13.82 -4.51 -0.97
CA VAL A 86 13.96 -5.89 -0.48
C VAL A 86 12.84 -6.78 -1.06
N LEU A 87 11.59 -6.31 -1.03
CA LEU A 87 10.46 -7.06 -1.62
C LEU A 87 10.60 -7.24 -3.13
N SER A 88 11.06 -6.22 -3.86
CA SER A 88 11.32 -6.30 -5.30
C SER A 88 12.38 -7.34 -5.62
N ALA A 89 13.54 -7.25 -4.94
CA ALA A 89 14.68 -8.13 -5.16
C ALA A 89 14.43 -9.60 -4.75
N SER A 90 13.55 -9.86 -3.79
CA SER A 90 13.29 -11.23 -3.31
C SER A 90 12.69 -12.15 -4.38
N GLY A 91 11.89 -11.60 -5.30
CA GLY A 91 11.15 -12.36 -6.31
C GLY A 91 10.08 -13.30 -5.72
N ARG A 92 9.79 -13.22 -4.41
CA ARG A 92 8.97 -14.20 -3.66
C ARG A 92 7.94 -13.50 -2.78
N PRO A 93 6.82 -14.17 -2.44
CA PRO A 93 5.84 -13.63 -1.50
C PRO A 93 6.48 -13.26 -0.15
N GLY A 94 6.05 -12.14 0.43
CA GLY A 94 6.53 -11.67 1.71
C GLY A 94 6.01 -10.28 2.07
N HIS A 95 6.32 -9.82 3.28
CA HIS A 95 5.92 -8.50 3.76
C HIS A 95 6.96 -7.88 4.70
N HIS A 96 6.93 -6.55 4.80
CA HIS A 96 7.68 -5.77 5.77
C HIS A 96 6.78 -4.81 6.52
N TYR A 97 7.13 -4.54 7.78
CA TYR A 97 6.47 -3.58 8.65
C TYR A 97 7.26 -2.27 8.62
N VAL A 98 6.54 -1.15 8.61
CA VAL A 98 7.05 0.21 8.80
C VAL A 98 6.31 0.76 10.01
N ASP A 99 7.05 1.00 11.09
CA ASP A 99 6.49 1.44 12.36
C ASP A 99 6.55 2.97 12.47
N ASP A 100 6.09 3.52 13.59
CA ASP A 100 6.08 4.95 13.90
C ASP A 100 5.31 5.83 12.88
N MET A 101 4.24 5.29 12.32
CA MET A 101 3.31 6.06 11.49
C MET A 101 2.38 6.89 12.38
N SER A 102 2.11 8.14 12.00
CA SER A 102 1.27 9.05 12.80
C SER A 102 -0.24 8.88 12.54
N GLY A 103 -0.63 8.11 11.53
CA GLY A 103 -2.02 7.76 11.25
C GLY A 103 -2.22 7.16 9.85
N PRO A 104 -3.36 6.47 9.61
CA PRO A 104 -4.48 6.21 10.51
C PRO A 104 -4.25 5.02 11.46
N ALA A 105 -3.09 4.38 11.39
CA ALA A 105 -2.63 3.28 12.21
C ALA A 105 -1.12 3.47 12.48
N PRO A 106 -0.58 2.95 13.59
CA PRO A 106 0.85 3.12 13.92
C PRO A 106 1.79 2.33 13.00
N THR A 107 1.25 1.33 12.30
CA THR A 107 2.02 0.37 11.53
C THR A 107 1.50 0.30 10.09
N LEU A 108 2.42 0.41 9.13
CA LEU A 108 2.19 0.12 7.72
C LEU A 108 2.79 -1.24 7.37
N VAL A 109 1.99 -2.11 6.76
CA VAL A 109 2.43 -3.40 6.22
C VAL A 109 2.53 -3.26 4.70
N LEU A 110 3.74 -3.42 4.18
CA LEU A 110 4.02 -3.52 2.75
C LEU A 110 4.09 -4.99 2.38
N SER A 111 3.24 -5.45 1.49
CA SER A 111 3.13 -6.86 1.13
C SER A 111 3.22 -7.10 -0.37
N ARG A 112 4.08 -8.06 -0.73
CA ARG A 112 4.24 -8.61 -2.07
C ARG A 112 3.57 -9.97 -2.13
N ASP A 113 2.64 -10.14 -3.05
CA ASP A 113 1.99 -11.42 -3.39
C ASP A 113 1.33 -12.14 -2.19
N GLU A 114 1.26 -11.50 -1.01
CA GLU A 114 0.44 -11.91 0.12
C GLU A 114 -0.76 -10.96 0.22
N TYR A 115 -1.88 -11.48 0.72
CA TYR A 115 -3.10 -10.72 0.98
C TYR A 115 -3.80 -10.10 -0.25
N LEU A 116 -3.38 -10.40 -1.48
CA LEU A 116 -4.08 -10.00 -2.72
C LEU A 116 -5.38 -10.79 -2.95
N ALA A 117 -5.44 -12.01 -2.45
CA ALA A 117 -6.58 -12.92 -2.51
C ALA A 117 -6.76 -13.60 -1.14
N PRO A 118 -7.91 -14.24 -0.87
CA PRO A 118 -8.11 -15.01 0.34
C PRO A 118 -6.99 -16.05 0.50
N SER A 119 -6.13 -15.85 1.50
CA SER A 119 -5.09 -16.80 1.88
C SER A 119 -5.55 -17.61 3.08
N TRP A 120 -4.79 -18.65 3.45
CA TRP A 120 -5.03 -19.39 4.70
C TRP A 120 -4.99 -18.48 5.94
N LEU A 121 -4.31 -17.32 5.88
CA LEU A 121 -4.32 -16.32 6.95
C LEU A 121 -5.68 -15.61 7.10
N THR A 122 -6.46 -15.60 6.01
CA THR A 122 -7.84 -15.12 5.97
C THR A 122 -8.86 -16.26 5.85
N ALA A 123 -8.45 -17.53 5.95
CA ALA A 123 -9.37 -18.65 5.85
C ALA A 123 -10.38 -18.62 7.00
N GLY A 124 -11.67 -18.63 6.66
CA GLY A 124 -12.76 -18.45 7.62
C GLY A 124 -13.00 -17.00 8.06
N ARG A 125 -12.33 -16.02 7.43
CA ARG A 125 -12.57 -14.59 7.61
C ARG A 125 -12.98 -13.96 6.27
N GLU A 126 -13.67 -12.83 6.33
CA GLU A 126 -13.95 -12.06 5.11
C GLU A 126 -12.64 -11.69 4.39
N PRO A 127 -12.61 -11.71 3.05
CA PRO A 127 -11.46 -11.27 2.28
C PRO A 127 -10.97 -9.88 2.73
N LEU A 128 -9.66 -9.72 2.89
CA LEU A 128 -9.09 -8.43 3.29
C LEU A 128 -9.42 -7.35 2.27
N PHE A 129 -9.47 -7.69 1.01
CA PHE A 129 -10.01 -6.81 0.01
C PHE A 129 -11.16 -7.55 -0.67
N GLY A 130 -12.30 -6.86 -0.87
CA GLY A 130 -13.46 -7.45 -1.53
C GLY A 130 -13.10 -8.01 -2.91
N ASP A 131 -13.98 -8.87 -3.44
CA ASP A 131 -13.80 -9.47 -4.76
C ASP A 131 -13.56 -8.38 -5.82
N PHE A 132 -12.56 -8.63 -6.67
CA PHE A 132 -12.29 -7.77 -7.80
C PHE A 132 -13.44 -7.96 -8.81
N ALA A 133 -14.32 -6.95 -8.91
CA ALA A 133 -15.27 -6.84 -10.02
C ALA A 133 -14.67 -5.86 -11.06
N PRO A 134 -13.98 -6.35 -12.11
CA PRO A 134 -13.59 -5.48 -13.21
C PRO A 134 -14.88 -5.03 -13.90
N GLY A 135 -15.26 -3.77 -13.70
CA GLY A 135 -16.35 -3.11 -14.41
C GLY A 135 -17.65 -3.90 -14.40
N ALA A 136 -18.53 -3.63 -13.44
CA ALA A 136 -19.95 -3.72 -13.74
C ALA A 136 -20.23 -2.70 -14.85
N GLY A 137 -20.16 -3.15 -16.10
CA GLY A 137 -20.77 -2.43 -17.20
C GLY A 137 -22.23 -2.26 -16.83
N ASP A 138 -22.66 -1.00 -16.75
CA ASP A 138 -24.06 -0.63 -16.81
C ASP A 138 -24.65 -1.25 -18.09
N GLU A 139 -25.19 -2.46 -17.99
CA GLU A 139 -26.22 -2.91 -18.91
C GLU A 139 -27.57 -2.64 -18.23
N SER A 140 -28.22 -1.60 -18.74
CA SER A 140 -29.65 -1.38 -18.63
C SER A 140 -30.11 -0.63 -19.88
N PRO A 141 -31.27 -0.93 -20.47
CA PRO A 141 -32.08 -2.16 -20.45
C PRO A 141 -32.10 -2.91 -21.80
#